data_AF-A0A7S2VPV5-F1
#
_entry.id   AF-A0A7S2VPV5-F1
#
_cell.length_a   1.000
_cell.length_b   1.000
_cell.length_c   1.000
_cell.angle_alpha   90.00
_cell.angle_beta   90.00
_cell.angle_gamma   90.00
#
_symmetry.space_group_name_H-M   'P 1'
#
loop_
_entity.id
_entity.type
_entity.pdbx_description
1 polymer ?
#
loop_
_entity_poly.entity_id
_entity_poly.type
_entity_poly.pdbx_seq_one_letter_code
_entity_poly.pdbx_strand_id
1 'polypeptide(L)'
;AILVPIASASQHHPFGAPPSKRRASPAQQSATMPLRGGIVAIIALGCGAAARAHAQAPDTELVVAHFKEDLSWAARWNTSGVRLRVYTKGDVPISVEAERLPNVGRESHTYLSHIVNNYDALAKWTVFTQGAAPTWGYRHGDSSSGHLTDQIDFADYVEPFHGGKDSFFALSTVAHLPSGIQSTRLGMLTDS
;
A
#
# COMPACT_ATOMS: atom_id res chain seq x y z
N ALA A 1 8.19 0.39 11.24
CA ALA A 1 7.07 -0.27 10.55
C ALA A 1 7.31 -1.77 10.47
N ILE A 2 6.26 -2.60 10.65
CA ILE A 2 6.35 -4.05 10.35
C ILE A 2 5.86 -4.23 8.91
N LEU A 3 6.62 -4.98 8.11
CA LEU A 3 6.31 -5.32 6.73
C LEU A 3 5.92 -6.79 6.64
N VAL A 4 4.78 -7.08 6.02
CA VAL A 4 4.33 -8.46 5.74
C VAL A 4 4.19 -8.61 4.22
N PRO A 5 5.21 -9.12 3.51
CA PRO A 5 5.07 -9.44 2.09
C PRO A 5 4.36 -10.78 1.93
N ILE A 6 3.33 -10.81 1.07
CA ILE A 6 2.76 -12.07 0.56
C ILE A 6 3.57 -12.45 -0.69
N ALA A 7 4.26 -13.59 -0.63
CA ALA A 7 4.99 -14.12 -1.78
C ALA A 7 4.02 -14.53 -2.89
N SER A 8 4.14 -13.91 -4.07
CA SER A 8 3.52 -14.40 -5.30
C SER A 8 4.60 -15.06 -6.16
N ALA A 9 4.29 -16.26 -6.65
CA ALA A 9 5.20 -17.16 -7.31
C ALA A 9 5.75 -16.62 -8.65
N SER A 10 7.02 -16.93 -8.87
CA SER A 10 7.82 -16.69 -10.08
C SER A 10 7.14 -17.13 -11.37
N GLN A 11 7.19 -16.26 -12.40
CA GLN A 11 7.29 -16.69 -13.79
C GLN A 11 8.30 -15.80 -14.54
N HIS A 12 9.42 -16.41 -14.91
CA HIS A 12 10.39 -15.90 -15.87
C HIS A 12 9.78 -15.88 -17.28
N HIS A 13 9.96 -14.78 -18.03
CA HIS A 13 10.13 -14.85 -19.49
C HIS A 13 11.04 -13.71 -20.00
N PRO A 14 11.89 -13.98 -21.02
CA PRO A 14 12.99 -13.10 -21.41
C PRO A 14 12.60 -12.05 -22.47
N PHE A 15 13.47 -11.04 -22.59
CA PHE A 15 13.47 -9.93 -23.54
C PHE A 15 13.30 -10.33 -25.02
N GLY A 16 12.50 -9.56 -25.75
CA GLY A 16 12.46 -9.53 -27.21
C GLY A 16 12.02 -8.15 -27.73
N ALA A 17 12.81 -7.56 -28.62
CA ALA A 17 12.68 -6.21 -29.19
C ALA A 17 11.59 -6.12 -30.29
N PRO A 18 11.22 -4.91 -30.78
CA PRO A 18 9.88 -4.59 -31.31
C PRO A 18 9.75 -4.72 -32.84
N PRO A 19 8.52 -4.79 -33.39
CA PRO A 19 8.30 -4.62 -34.83
C PRO A 19 7.93 -3.19 -35.23
N SER A 20 8.37 -2.86 -36.44
CA SER A 20 8.37 -1.57 -37.14
C SER A 20 7.03 -1.14 -37.76
N LYS A 21 6.90 0.17 -37.98
CA LYS A 21 5.79 0.89 -38.64
C LYS A 21 5.60 0.55 -40.12
N ARG A 22 4.34 0.54 -40.59
CA ARG A 22 3.80 0.99 -41.92
C ARG A 22 2.31 0.60 -41.96
N ARG A 23 1.36 1.24 -42.65
CA ARG A 23 1.09 2.56 -43.28
C ARG A 23 -0.41 2.47 -43.68
N ALA A 24 -1.11 3.60 -43.72
CA ALA A 24 -2.57 3.70 -43.87
C ALA A 24 -3.13 3.50 -45.31
N SER A 25 -4.41 3.06 -45.35
CA SER A 25 -5.57 3.46 -46.21
C SER A 25 -5.53 3.18 -47.75
N PRO A 26 -6.68 3.14 -48.48
CA PRO A 26 -7.99 3.75 -48.18
C PRO A 26 -9.28 2.95 -48.52
N ALA A 27 -10.38 3.62 -48.18
CA ALA A 27 -11.81 3.40 -48.36
C ALA A 27 -12.32 2.83 -49.70
N GLN A 28 -13.50 2.19 -49.64
CA GLN A 28 -14.47 2.20 -50.74
C GLN A 28 -15.91 2.25 -50.22
N GLN A 29 -16.71 3.05 -50.93
CA GLN A 29 -18.04 3.56 -50.59
C GLN A 29 -19.19 2.66 -51.07
N SER A 30 -20.29 2.73 -50.31
CA SER A 30 -21.70 2.88 -50.69
C SER A 30 -22.33 2.02 -51.80
N ALA A 31 -23.42 1.33 -51.45
CA ALA A 31 -24.58 1.18 -52.32
C ALA A 31 -25.88 1.01 -51.49
N THR A 32 -26.95 1.50 -52.08
CA THR A 32 -28.27 1.89 -51.54
C THR A 32 -29.31 0.75 -51.41
N MET A 33 -30.27 0.99 -50.50
CA MET A 33 -31.61 0.41 -50.23
C MET A 33 -32.45 -0.06 -51.46
N PRO A 34 -33.50 -0.93 -51.32
CA PRO A 34 -34.71 -0.63 -50.51
C PRO A 34 -35.45 -1.78 -49.79
N LEU A 35 -36.45 -1.32 -49.03
CA LEU A 35 -37.38 -1.96 -48.07
C LEU A 35 -38.07 -3.28 -48.50
N ARG A 36 -38.36 -4.14 -47.51
CA ARG A 36 -39.74 -4.53 -47.09
C ARG A 36 -39.76 -5.50 -45.90
N GLY A 37 -40.54 -5.14 -44.86
CA GLY A 37 -41.38 -6.03 -44.05
C GLY A 37 -40.72 -7.12 -43.20
N GLY A 38 -40.62 -6.88 -41.90
CA GLY A 38 -40.41 -7.95 -40.91
C GLY A 38 -39.93 -7.40 -39.57
N ILE A 39 -40.82 -7.30 -38.59
CA ILE A 39 -40.45 -7.03 -37.21
C ILE A 39 -39.69 -8.26 -36.70
N VAL A 40 -38.36 -8.21 -36.73
CA VAL A 40 -37.50 -9.15 -36.01
C VAL A 40 -37.19 -8.53 -34.67
N ALA A 41 -37.84 -9.03 -33.62
CA ALA A 41 -37.45 -8.74 -32.25
C ALA A 41 -36.10 -9.43 -32.00
N ILE A 42 -35.01 -8.69 -32.17
CA ILE A 42 -33.68 -9.11 -31.74
C ILE A 42 -33.68 -9.03 -30.22
N ILE A 43 -33.91 -10.16 -29.56
CA ILE A 43 -33.56 -10.33 -28.15
C ILE A 43 -32.03 -10.30 -28.11
N ALA A 44 -31.48 -9.10 -27.91
CA ALA A 44 -30.11 -8.97 -27.49
C ALA A 44 -30.04 -9.55 -26.08
N LEU A 45 -29.66 -10.84 -25.97
CA LEU A 45 -28.99 -11.36 -24.79
C LEU A 45 -27.66 -10.59 -24.69
N GLY A 46 -27.74 -9.37 -24.17
CA GLY A 46 -26.62 -8.73 -23.55
C GLY A 46 -26.25 -9.62 -22.38
N CYS A 47 -25.22 -10.46 -22.56
CA CYS A 47 -24.39 -10.86 -21.44
C CYS A 47 -23.81 -9.57 -20.86
N GLY A 48 -24.60 -8.93 -20.00
CA GLY A 48 -24.14 -7.94 -19.06
C GLY A 48 -23.26 -8.66 -18.04
N ALA A 49 -22.08 -9.11 -18.47
CA ALA A 49 -20.94 -9.02 -17.60
C ALA A 49 -20.74 -7.52 -17.40
N ALA A 50 -21.48 -6.95 -16.44
CA ALA A 50 -21.01 -5.79 -15.74
C ALA A 50 -19.69 -6.24 -15.13
N ALA A 51 -18.61 -6.11 -15.91
CA ALA A 51 -17.30 -5.93 -15.37
C ALA A 51 -17.49 -4.74 -14.45
N ARG A 52 -17.73 -5.03 -13.16
CA ARG A 52 -17.39 -4.10 -12.12
C ARG A 52 -15.94 -3.83 -12.43
N ALA A 53 -15.66 -2.65 -13.00
CA ALA A 53 -14.36 -2.06 -12.84
C ALA A 53 -14.15 -2.13 -11.34
N HIS A 54 -13.38 -3.11 -10.89
CA HIS A 54 -12.78 -3.04 -9.58
C HIS A 54 -12.02 -1.75 -9.68
N ALA A 55 -12.54 -0.68 -9.06
CA ALA A 55 -11.70 0.43 -8.68
C ALA A 55 -10.52 -0.26 -8.00
N GLN A 56 -9.37 -0.23 -8.67
CA GLN A 56 -8.25 -1.09 -8.31
C GLN A 56 -7.96 -0.77 -6.86
N ALA A 57 -8.19 -1.75 -5.98
CA ALA A 57 -7.94 -1.54 -4.57
C ALA A 57 -6.48 -1.08 -4.45
N PRO A 58 -6.21 -0.02 -3.67
CA PRO A 58 -4.87 0.54 -3.62
C PRO A 58 -3.89 -0.57 -3.26
N ASP A 59 -2.78 -0.62 -4.01
CA ASP A 59 -1.79 -1.69 -3.87
C ASP A 59 -1.10 -1.64 -2.50
N THR A 60 -1.11 -0.46 -1.84
CA THR A 60 -0.64 -0.25 -0.48
C THR A 60 -1.76 0.12 0.49
N GLU A 61 -1.71 -0.42 1.70
CA GLU A 61 -2.48 0.05 2.86
C GLU A 61 -1.54 0.49 3.99
N LEU A 62 -1.78 1.70 4.52
CA LEU A 62 -1.11 2.24 5.70
C LEU A 62 -2.02 2.07 6.92
N VAL A 63 -1.66 1.15 7.82
CA VAL A 63 -2.40 0.83 9.04
C VAL A 63 -1.78 1.57 10.23
N VAL A 64 -2.55 2.45 10.85
CA VAL A 64 -2.11 3.31 11.96
C VAL A 64 -2.78 2.90 13.26
N ALA A 65 -1.99 2.59 14.28
CA ALA A 65 -2.47 2.37 15.65
C ALA A 65 -2.45 3.68 16.45
N HIS A 66 -3.62 4.27 16.65
CA HIS A 66 -3.81 5.57 17.29
C HIS A 66 -4.38 5.46 18.71
N PHE A 67 -3.91 6.35 19.59
CA PHE A 67 -4.53 6.61 20.89
C PHE A 67 -4.81 8.10 21.12
N LYS A 68 -3.77 8.94 21.13
CA LYS A 68 -3.87 10.38 21.44
C LYS A 68 -2.98 11.27 20.57
N GLU A 69 -2.27 10.67 19.62
CA GLU A 69 -1.26 11.31 18.78
C GLU A 69 -1.92 12.17 17.69
N ASP A 70 -1.25 13.24 17.24
CA ASP A 70 -1.68 14.00 16.07
C ASP A 70 -1.46 13.18 14.79
N LEU A 71 -2.53 13.01 14.00
CA LEU A 71 -2.52 12.25 12.75
C LEU A 71 -2.50 13.13 11.50
N SER A 72 -2.28 14.45 11.64
CA SER A 72 -2.14 15.36 10.49
C SER A 72 -1.10 14.87 9.47
N TRP A 73 0.00 14.28 9.95
CA TRP A 73 1.06 13.71 9.10
C TRP A 73 0.59 12.49 8.29
N ALA A 74 -0.36 11.71 8.82
CA ALA A 74 -0.82 10.47 8.20
C ALA A 74 -1.83 10.74 7.08
N ALA A 75 -2.65 11.80 7.24
CA ALA A 75 -3.70 12.17 6.29
C ALA A 75 -3.17 12.36 4.85
N ARG A 76 -1.94 12.86 4.69
CA ARG A 76 -1.31 13.08 3.37
C ARG A 76 -1.09 11.80 2.56
N TRP A 77 -1.05 10.65 3.22
CA TRP A 77 -0.82 9.37 2.58
C TRP A 77 -2.09 8.76 1.99
N ASN A 78 -3.28 9.28 2.32
CA ASN A 78 -4.52 8.76 1.75
C ASN A 78 -4.68 9.26 0.29
N THR A 79 -4.20 8.46 -0.66
CA THR A 79 -4.14 8.78 -2.09
C THR A 79 -4.75 7.65 -2.92
N SER A 80 -4.82 7.79 -4.25
CA SER A 80 -5.35 6.72 -5.11
C SER A 80 -4.54 5.43 -5.05
N GLY A 81 -3.24 5.49 -4.71
CA GLY A 81 -2.35 4.32 -4.61
C GLY A 81 -2.18 3.77 -3.19
N VAL A 82 -2.63 4.52 -2.17
CA VAL A 82 -2.41 4.20 -0.75
C VAL A 82 -3.68 4.43 0.04
N ARG A 83 -4.23 3.38 0.65
CA ARG A 83 -5.35 3.49 1.59
C ARG A 83 -4.85 3.74 3.00
N LEU A 84 -5.32 4.81 3.64
CA LEU A 84 -5.11 5.01 5.08
C LEU A 84 -6.18 4.26 5.88
N ARG A 85 -5.78 3.40 6.82
CA ARG A 85 -6.64 2.70 7.78
C ARG A 85 -6.20 3.05 9.20
N VAL A 86 -7.00 3.83 9.91
CA VAL A 86 -6.71 4.20 11.29
C VAL A 86 -7.55 3.38 12.24
N TYR A 87 -6.93 2.77 13.25
CA TYR A 87 -7.62 2.19 14.39
C TYR A 87 -7.34 3.04 15.62
N THR A 88 -8.39 3.51 16.29
CA THR A 88 -8.27 4.32 17.51
C THR A 88 -8.70 3.54 18.76
N LYS A 89 -7.89 3.65 19.82
CA LYS A 89 -8.23 3.20 21.19
C LYS A 89 -8.52 4.37 22.14
N GLY A 90 -8.42 5.60 21.66
CA GLY A 90 -8.69 6.82 22.42
C GLY A 90 -9.86 7.57 21.81
N ASP A 91 -9.78 8.89 21.80
CA ASP A 91 -10.78 9.72 21.12
C ASP A 91 -10.66 9.57 19.61
N VAL A 92 -11.79 9.72 18.91
CA VAL A 92 -11.79 9.65 17.44
C VAL A 92 -11.17 10.96 16.92
N PRO A 93 -10.08 10.90 16.16
CA PRO A 93 -9.46 12.10 15.60
C PRO A 93 -10.41 12.78 14.60
N ILE A 94 -10.48 14.10 14.63
CA ILE A 94 -11.39 14.88 13.76
C ILE A 94 -10.93 14.87 12.29
N SER A 95 -9.61 14.78 12.07
CA SER A 95 -8.98 14.97 10.76
C SER A 95 -8.97 13.71 9.87
N VAL A 96 -9.24 12.53 10.43
CA VAL A 96 -9.15 11.25 9.71
C VAL A 96 -10.24 10.29 10.17
N GLU A 97 -10.80 9.52 9.25
CA GLU A 97 -11.70 8.42 9.59
C GLU A 97 -10.93 7.35 10.38
N ALA A 98 -11.52 6.89 11.49
CA ALA A 98 -10.89 5.90 12.35
C ALA A 98 -11.89 4.87 12.87
N GLU A 99 -11.49 3.60 12.85
CA GLU A 99 -12.21 2.47 13.41
C GLU A 99 -11.88 2.32 14.89
N ARG A 100 -12.89 2.20 15.76
CA ARG A 100 -12.66 2.08 17.21
C ARG A 100 -12.33 0.65 17.60
N LEU A 101 -11.25 0.45 18.37
CA LEU A 101 -10.92 -0.81 19.02
C LEU A 101 -11.01 -0.71 20.55
N PRO A 102 -11.27 -1.83 21.26
CA PRO A 102 -11.11 -1.87 22.71
C PRO A 102 -9.67 -1.51 23.10
N ASN A 103 -9.51 -0.74 24.18
CA ASN A 103 -8.19 -0.35 24.69
C ASN A 103 -7.51 -1.49 25.46
N VAL A 104 -7.25 -2.60 24.77
CA VAL A 104 -6.56 -3.79 25.30
C VAL A 104 -5.27 -4.01 24.50
N GLY A 105 -4.13 -4.09 25.20
CA GLY A 105 -2.81 -4.13 24.58
C GLY A 105 -2.41 -2.81 23.88
N ARG A 106 -1.20 -2.76 23.33
CA ARG A 106 -0.66 -1.59 22.61
C ARG A 106 -0.92 -1.69 21.09
N GLU A 107 0.00 -1.20 20.26
CA GLU A 107 -0.07 -1.26 18.80
C GLU A 107 -0.12 -2.68 18.27
N SER A 108 0.53 -3.65 18.92
CA SER A 108 0.55 -5.04 18.46
C SER A 108 -0.85 -5.65 18.42
N HIS A 109 -1.73 -5.32 19.37
CA HIS A 109 -3.13 -5.75 19.34
C HIS A 109 -3.86 -5.17 18.14
N THR A 110 -3.62 -3.89 17.81
CA THR A 110 -4.21 -3.25 16.64
C THR A 110 -3.77 -3.94 15.35
N TYR A 111 -2.47 -4.21 15.19
CA TYR A 111 -1.94 -4.87 14.00
C TYR A 111 -2.50 -6.27 13.85
N LEU A 112 -2.52 -7.06 14.93
CA LEU A 112 -3.08 -8.40 14.91
C LEU A 112 -4.58 -8.40 14.59
N SER A 113 -5.34 -7.47 15.17
CA SER A 113 -6.78 -7.30 14.87
C SER A 113 -7.00 -7.03 13.38
N HIS A 114 -6.20 -6.14 12.79
CA HIS A 114 -6.28 -5.86 11.36
C HIS A 114 -5.97 -7.09 10.51
N ILE A 115 -4.87 -7.79 10.80
CA ILE A 115 -4.45 -8.99 10.06
C ILE A 115 -5.52 -10.07 10.13
N VAL A 116 -6.01 -10.40 11.32
CA VAL A 116 -6.99 -11.49 11.50
C VAL A 116 -8.32 -11.17 10.83
N ASN A 117 -8.82 -9.94 10.98
CA ASN A 117 -10.13 -9.56 10.44
C ASN A 117 -10.12 -9.29 8.92
N ASN A 118 -8.95 -9.10 8.32
CA ASN A 118 -8.81 -8.78 6.90
C ASN A 118 -7.90 -9.79 6.17
N TYR A 119 -7.61 -10.97 6.73
CA TYR A 119 -6.57 -11.88 6.22
C TYR A 119 -6.70 -12.17 4.71
N ASP A 120 -7.92 -12.50 4.26
CA ASP A 120 -8.21 -12.79 2.84
C ASP A 120 -8.31 -11.54 1.95
N ALA A 121 -8.24 -10.34 2.55
CA ALA A 121 -8.43 -9.05 1.91
C ALA A 121 -7.30 -8.04 2.22
N LEU A 122 -6.16 -8.51 2.74
CA LEU A 122 -4.99 -7.67 2.99
C LEU A 122 -4.52 -7.03 1.68
N ALA A 123 -4.07 -5.77 1.75
CA ALA A 123 -3.41 -5.15 0.61
C ALA A 123 -2.12 -5.90 0.29
N LYS A 124 -1.70 -5.88 -0.99
CA LYS A 124 -0.45 -6.51 -1.44
C LYS A 124 0.75 -6.03 -0.63
N TRP A 125 0.71 -4.76 -0.24
CA TRP A 125 1.67 -4.15 0.65
C TRP A 125 0.94 -3.50 1.83
N THR A 126 1.18 -3.97 3.05
CA THR A 126 0.58 -3.41 4.26
C THR A 126 1.66 -2.87 5.18
N VAL A 127 1.57 -1.59 5.51
CA VAL A 127 2.53 -0.88 6.37
C VAL A 127 1.89 -0.63 7.72
N PHE A 128 2.46 -1.22 8.77
CA PHE A 128 1.98 -1.03 10.14
C PHE A 128 2.82 0.01 10.87
N THR A 129 2.18 1.02 11.47
CA THR A 129 2.85 2.07 12.25
C THR A 129 2.01 2.56 13.44
N GLN A 130 2.70 3.11 14.43
CA GLN A 130 2.07 3.81 15.55
C GLN A 130 1.55 5.19 15.09
N GLY A 131 0.67 5.80 15.87
CA GLY A 131 0.07 7.10 15.58
C GLY A 131 1.04 8.27 15.59
N ALA A 132 2.15 8.16 16.33
CA ALA A 132 3.18 9.21 16.36
C ALA A 132 3.84 9.35 14.98
N ALA A 133 4.11 10.59 14.59
CA ALA A 133 4.78 10.87 13.34
C ALA A 133 6.16 10.17 13.31
N PRO A 134 6.51 9.49 12.22
CA PRO A 134 7.81 8.85 12.08
C PRO A 134 8.89 9.94 11.98
N THR A 135 9.75 10.00 13.00
CA THR A 135 10.88 10.93 13.10
C THR A 135 12.21 10.18 13.12
N TRP A 136 13.30 10.89 12.85
CA TRP A 136 14.66 10.37 13.00
C TRP A 136 15.07 10.32 14.46
N GLY A 137 15.74 9.23 14.86
CA GLY A 137 16.33 9.08 16.19
C GLY A 137 15.39 8.41 17.19
N TYR A 138 15.88 7.37 17.87
CA TYR A 138 15.17 6.78 19.01
C TYR A 138 15.44 7.60 20.28
N ARG A 139 14.38 8.19 20.86
CA ARG A 139 14.46 8.95 22.13
C ARG A 139 13.64 8.25 23.19
N HIS A 140 14.24 7.83 24.29
CA HIS A 140 13.48 7.08 25.30
C HIS A 140 12.42 7.96 25.99
N GLY A 141 11.18 7.48 26.10
CA GLY A 141 10.13 8.10 26.91
C GLY A 141 9.48 9.37 26.33
N ASP A 142 9.90 9.85 25.17
CA ASP A 142 9.31 11.03 24.52
C ASP A 142 8.30 10.64 23.45
N SER A 143 7.19 11.38 23.38
CA SER A 143 6.27 11.40 22.24
C SER A 143 6.93 11.72 20.89
N SER A 144 8.11 12.38 20.89
CA SER A 144 8.92 12.64 19.70
C SER A 144 9.87 11.49 19.32
N SER A 145 9.86 10.38 20.08
CA SER A 145 10.67 9.20 19.81
C SER A 145 10.37 8.64 18.43
N GLY A 146 11.39 8.67 17.59
CA GLY A 146 11.34 8.17 16.25
C GLY A 146 11.76 6.71 16.14
N HIS A 147 11.60 6.19 14.93
CA HIS A 147 12.10 4.88 14.55
C HIS A 147 12.73 4.89 13.15
N LEU A 148 12.93 6.07 12.57
CA LEU A 148 13.69 6.23 11.34
C LEU A 148 15.19 6.32 11.66
N THR A 149 16.00 5.77 10.77
CA THR A 149 17.47 5.77 10.86
C THR A 149 18.05 6.37 9.59
N ASP A 150 19.39 6.48 9.52
CA ASP A 150 20.06 7.28 8.50
C ASP A 150 19.69 6.86 7.07
N GLN A 151 19.35 7.86 6.25
CA GLN A 151 19.00 7.71 4.82
C GLN A 151 17.76 6.85 4.57
N ILE A 152 16.81 6.83 5.51
CA ILE A 152 15.52 6.16 5.33
C ILE A 152 14.41 7.18 5.59
N ASP A 153 13.58 7.39 4.58
CA ASP A 153 12.37 8.18 4.69
C ASP A 153 11.17 7.28 4.94
N PHE A 154 10.11 7.82 5.57
CA PHE A 154 8.89 7.05 5.75
C PHE A 154 8.25 6.61 4.42
N ALA A 155 8.49 7.39 3.35
CA ALA A 155 8.07 7.07 2.00
C ALA A 155 8.62 5.73 1.50
N ASP A 156 9.84 5.36 1.90
CA ASP A 156 10.48 4.09 1.51
C ASP A 156 9.67 2.87 2.00
N TYR A 157 8.88 3.03 3.06
CA TYR A 157 7.97 1.99 3.53
C TYR A 157 6.61 2.03 2.84
N VAL A 158 6.09 3.21 2.50
CA VAL A 158 4.74 3.36 1.91
C VAL A 158 4.74 3.08 0.40
N GLU A 159 5.86 3.34 -0.27
CA GLU A 159 6.02 3.19 -1.71
C GLU A 159 7.03 2.06 -2.02
N PRO A 160 6.61 0.79 -1.99
CA PRO A 160 7.52 -0.38 -2.00
C PRO A 160 8.42 -0.49 -3.23
N PHE A 161 8.05 0.10 -4.38
CA PHE A 161 8.84 -0.01 -5.62
C PHE A 161 9.15 1.37 -6.20
N HIS A 162 9.53 2.30 -5.34
CA HIS A 162 9.77 3.69 -5.72
C HIS A 162 10.79 3.79 -6.86
N GLY A 163 10.39 4.43 -7.97
CA GLY A 163 11.24 4.59 -9.15
C GLY A 163 11.64 3.29 -9.86
N GLY A 164 10.88 2.19 -9.67
CA GLY A 164 11.15 0.89 -10.29
C GLY A 164 12.29 0.10 -9.62
N LYS A 165 12.72 0.50 -8.43
CA LYS A 165 13.69 -0.22 -7.61
C LYS A 165 13.00 -1.29 -6.75
N ASP A 166 13.76 -2.27 -6.29
CA ASP A 166 13.27 -3.27 -5.34
C ASP A 166 12.87 -2.64 -4.00
N SER A 167 11.94 -3.31 -3.31
CA SER A 167 11.52 -2.90 -1.98
C SER A 167 12.64 -2.95 -0.96
N PHE A 168 12.68 -1.94 -0.12
CA PHE A 168 13.72 -1.77 0.88
C PHE A 168 13.30 -2.35 2.24
N PHE A 169 14.20 -3.13 2.84
CA PHE A 169 14.07 -3.56 4.25
C PHE A 169 15.22 -2.98 5.07
N ALA A 170 14.87 -2.16 6.07
CA ALA A 170 15.82 -1.49 6.93
C ALA A 170 16.46 -2.46 7.93
N LEU A 171 17.66 -2.97 7.62
CA LEU A 171 18.49 -3.65 8.60
C LEU A 171 19.07 -2.62 9.56
N SER A 172 18.61 -2.67 10.81
CA SER A 172 19.01 -1.74 11.88
C SER A 172 20.28 -2.17 12.61
N THR A 173 20.52 -3.48 12.72
CA THR A 173 21.61 -4.06 13.50
C THR A 173 22.16 -5.31 12.83
N VAL A 174 23.48 -5.49 12.91
CA VAL A 174 24.18 -6.73 12.55
C VAL A 174 24.97 -7.20 13.76
N ALA A 175 24.87 -8.49 14.09
CA ALA A 175 25.66 -9.15 15.11
C ALA A 175 26.52 -10.24 14.48
N HIS A 176 27.82 -10.23 14.76
CA HIS A 176 28.77 -11.25 14.33
C HIS A 176 29.06 -12.21 15.49
N LEU A 177 28.70 -13.48 15.29
CA LEU A 177 28.93 -14.55 16.26
C LEU A 177 30.04 -15.49 15.74
N PRO A 178 30.95 -15.99 16.61
CA PRO A 178 30.92 -15.88 18.07
C PRO A 178 31.62 -14.63 18.64
N SER A 179 32.17 -13.74 17.81
CA SER A 179 32.99 -12.62 18.30
C SER A 179 32.25 -11.60 19.16
N GLY A 180 30.91 -11.62 19.18
CA GLY A 180 30.09 -10.72 19.98
C GLY A 180 30.11 -9.28 19.50
N ILE A 181 30.53 -9.03 18.25
CA ILE A 181 30.59 -7.68 17.69
C ILE A 181 29.20 -7.32 17.18
N GLN A 182 28.67 -6.18 17.63
CA GLN A 182 27.41 -5.62 17.15
C GLN A 182 27.65 -4.25 16.51
N SER A 183 27.09 -4.05 15.32
CA SER A 183 27.00 -2.74 14.68
C SER A 183 25.52 -2.36 14.53
N THR A 184 25.18 -1.12 14.82
CA THR A 184 23.80 -0.60 14.75
C THR A 184 23.80 0.76 14.05
N ARG A 185 22.74 1.05 13.29
CA ARG A 185 22.58 2.36 12.64
C ARG A 185 22.54 3.50 13.65
N LEU A 186 23.12 4.64 13.30
CA LEU A 186 23.34 5.76 14.22
C LEU A 186 22.03 6.30 14.80
N GLY A 187 20.97 6.34 14.00
CA GLY A 187 19.63 6.76 14.45
C GLY A 187 19.00 5.90 15.58
N MET A 188 19.55 4.72 15.90
CA MET A 188 19.09 3.91 17.04
C MET A 188 19.88 4.14 18.33
N LEU A 189 21.01 4.84 18.25
CA LEU A 189 21.97 5.03 19.36
C LEU A 189 22.08 6.52 19.76
N THR A 190 21.04 7.31 19.49
CA THR A 190 21.06 8.72 19.86
C THR A 190 20.94 8.85 21.38
N ASP A 191 21.99 9.38 22.01
CA ASP A 191 21.92 9.84 23.40
C ASP A 191 20.85 10.96 23.46
N SER A 192 19.90 10.79 24.37
CA SER A 192 18.85 11.78 24.70
C SER A 192 19.43 12.98 25.44
#